data_AF-K9PVC3-F1
#
_entry.id   AF-K9PVC3-F1
#
_cell.length_a   1.000
_cell.length_b   1.000
_cell.length_c   1.000
_cell.angle_alpha   90.00
_cell.angle_beta   90.00
_cell.angle_gamma   90.00
#
_symmetry.space_group_name_H-M   'P 1'
#
loop_
_entity.id
_entity.type
_entity.pdbx_description
1 polymer ?
#
loop_
_entity_poly.entity_id
_entity_poly.type
_entity_poly.pdbx_seq_one_letter_code
_entity_poly.pdbx_strand_id
1 'polypeptide(L)'
;MKAFLQGLRDPDMMPSALRVALLVGTILFSINHGNALLKGKMDKSRWLSSLLTYAVPYCVNIHGQVSSKRKFQRKLAEKNIRSEEQIAALTHV
;
A
#
# COMPACT_ATOMS: atom_id res chain seq x y z
N MET A 1 7.26 -1.62 -12.28
CA MET A 1 5.83 -1.19 -12.33
C MET A 1 4.84 -2.36 -12.35
N LYS A 2 5.09 -3.46 -13.08
CA LYS A 2 4.17 -4.62 -13.17
C LYS A 2 3.69 -5.20 -11.82
N ALA A 3 4.57 -5.33 -10.82
CA ALA A 3 4.19 -5.83 -9.50
C ALA A 3 3.28 -4.89 -8.69
N PHE A 4 3.39 -3.57 -8.91
CA PHE A 4 2.50 -2.58 -8.30
C PHE A 4 1.11 -2.65 -8.96
N LEU A 5 1.08 -2.77 -10.29
CA LEU A 5 -0.16 -2.96 -11.06
C LEU A 5 -0.87 -4.28 -10.74
N GLN A 6 -0.12 -5.35 -10.48
CA GLN A 6 -0.70 -6.63 -10.02
C GLN A 6 -1.24 -6.53 -8.59
N GLY A 7 -0.52 -5.84 -7.69
CA GLY A 7 -0.99 -5.58 -6.32
C GLY A 7 -2.31 -4.80 -6.26
N LEU A 8 -2.59 -3.92 -7.23
CA LEU A 8 -3.85 -3.18 -7.32
C LEU A 8 -5.08 -4.09 -7.54
N ARG A 9 -4.89 -5.31 -8.06
CA ARG A 9 -5.94 -6.31 -8.32
C ARG A 9 -5.77 -7.58 -7.47
N ASP A 10 -4.82 -7.59 -6.55
CA ASP A 10 -4.54 -8.75 -5.71
C ASP A 10 -5.61 -8.85 -4.60
N PRO A 11 -6.47 -9.89 -4.60
CA PRO A 11 -7.59 -10.00 -3.67
C PRO A 11 -7.16 -10.06 -2.20
N ASP A 12 -5.92 -10.47 -1.91
CA ASP A 12 -5.36 -10.46 -0.55
C ASP A 12 -4.96 -9.05 -0.07
N MET A 13 -4.56 -8.18 -0.99
CA MET A 13 -4.10 -6.81 -0.67
C MET A 13 -5.22 -5.77 -0.69
N MET A 14 -6.31 -6.06 -1.40
CA MET A 14 -7.44 -5.14 -1.62
C MET A 14 -8.19 -4.76 -0.33
N PRO A 15 -8.57 -5.70 0.57
CA PRO A 15 -9.39 -5.38 1.74
C PRO A 15 -8.70 -4.44 2.72
N SER A 16 -7.39 -4.63 2.92
CA SER A 16 -6.58 -3.75 3.77
C SER A 16 -6.40 -2.37 3.14
N ALA A 17 -6.18 -2.31 1.82
CA ALA A 17 -6.11 -1.05 1.09
C ALA A 17 -7.42 -0.28 1.10
N LEU A 18 -8.56 -0.97 1.01
CA LEU A 18 -9.88 -0.37 1.09
C LEU A 18 -10.15 0.21 2.48
N ARG A 19 -9.81 -0.51 3.56
CA ARG A 19 -9.95 -0.01 4.93
C ARG A 19 -9.12 1.24 5.19
N VAL A 20 -7.85 1.24 4.75
CA VAL A 20 -6.97 2.41 4.88
C VAL A 20 -7.51 3.58 4.07
N ALA A 21 -7.94 3.32 2.83
CA ALA A 21 -8.53 4.35 1.96
C ALA A 21 -9.78 4.96 2.57
N LEU A 22 -10.69 4.15 3.14
CA LEU A 22 -11.89 4.64 3.81
C LEU A 22 -11.54 5.42 5.07
N LEU A 23 -10.72 4.87 5.96
CA LEU A 23 -10.47 5.48 7.26
C LEU A 23 -9.65 6.77 7.15
N VAL A 24 -8.54 6.74 6.41
CA VAL A 24 -7.68 7.91 6.18
C VAL A 24 -8.37 8.90 5.23
N GLY A 25 -9.06 8.40 4.20
CA GLY A 25 -9.80 9.24 3.26
C GLY A 25 -10.94 9.99 3.93
N THR A 26 -11.71 9.35 4.82
CA THR A 26 -12.77 10.04 5.58
C THR A 26 -12.21 11.10 6.52
N ILE A 27 -11.08 10.85 7.18
CA ILE A 27 -10.42 11.85 8.05
C ILE A 27 -9.96 13.07 7.23
N LEU A 28 -9.22 12.86 6.13
CA LEU A 28 -8.74 13.96 5.29
C LEU A 28 -9.91 14.71 4.62
N PHE A 29 -10.96 14.00 4.21
CA PHE A 29 -12.14 14.61 3.60
C PHE A 29 -12.85 15.54 4.59
N SER A 30 -13.03 15.09 5.83
CA SER A 30 -13.61 15.91 6.91
C SER A 30 -12.76 17.16 7.20
N ILE A 31 -11.43 17.03 7.22
CA ILE A 31 -10.53 18.18 7.46
C ILE A 31 -10.54 19.17 6.29
N ASN A 32 -10.42 18.67 5.06
CA ASN A 32 -10.17 19.50 3.88
C ASN A 32 -11.46 20.07 3.25
N HIS A 33 -12.54 19.30 3.30
CA HIS A 33 -13.80 19.60 2.63
C HIS A 33 -14.99 19.74 3.57
N GLY A 34 -14.91 19.28 4.82
CA GLY A 34 -16.02 19.33 5.77
C GLY A 34 -16.65 20.72 5.94
N ASN A 35 -15.83 21.77 6.06
CA ASN A 35 -16.33 23.15 6.22
C ASN A 35 -16.99 23.71 4.95
N ALA A 36 -16.60 23.25 3.76
CA ALA A 36 -17.20 23.69 2.49
C ALA A 36 -18.47 22.90 2.15
N LEU A 37 -18.52 21.63 2.56
CA LEU A 37 -19.69 20.76 2.43
C LEU A 37 -20.83 21.29 3.32
N LEU A 38 -20.51 21.69 4.56
CA LEU A 38 -21.46 22.34 5.48
C LEU A 38 -21.96 23.71 5.00
N LYS A 39 -21.18 24.39 4.14
CA LYS A 39 -21.51 25.72 3.60
C LYS A 39 -22.13 25.69 2.19
N GLY A 40 -22.32 24.50 1.60
CA GLY A 40 -22.94 24.35 0.28
C GLY A 40 -22.13 24.89 -0.91
N LYS A 41 -20.83 25.20 -0.75
CA LYS A 41 -19.96 25.80 -1.79
C LYS A 41 -19.05 24.75 -2.43
N MET A 42 -19.65 23.72 -3.04
CA MET A 42 -18.89 22.65 -3.67
C MET A 42 -18.53 22.99 -5.12
N ASP A 43 -17.27 23.33 -5.35
CA ASP A 43 -16.72 23.64 -6.68
C ASP A 43 -16.11 22.39 -7.35
N LYS A 44 -15.94 22.38 -8.67
CA LYS A 44 -15.41 21.21 -9.42
C LYS A 44 -13.99 20.82 -8.98
N SER A 45 -13.17 21.80 -8.60
CA SER A 45 -11.83 21.58 -8.04
C SER A 45 -11.88 20.83 -6.68
N ARG A 46 -12.91 21.11 -5.88
CA ARG A 46 -13.13 20.47 -4.57
C ARG A 46 -13.55 19.01 -4.69
N TRP A 47 -14.33 18.68 -5.72
CA TRP A 47 -14.67 17.28 -6.04
C TRP A 47 -13.44 16.46 -6.44
N LEU A 48 -12.52 17.04 -7.24
CA LEU A 48 -11.28 16.35 -7.61
C LEU A 48 -10.37 16.13 -6.40
N SER A 49 -10.20 17.13 -5.53
CA SER A 49 -9.48 16.96 -4.26
C SER A 49 -10.09 15.88 -3.37
N SER A 50 -11.43 15.80 -3.34
CA SER A 50 -12.13 14.75 -2.60
C SER A 50 -11.84 13.35 -3.16
N LEU A 51 -11.76 13.19 -4.48
CA LEU A 51 -11.39 11.92 -5.10
C LEU A 51 -9.94 11.52 -4.77
N LEU A 52 -8.99 12.47 -4.84
CA LEU A 52 -7.60 12.25 -4.48
C LEU A 52 -7.44 11.84 -3.02
N THR A 53 -8.31 12.35 -2.15
CA THR A 53 -8.30 12.05 -0.72
C THR A 53 -8.50 10.57 -0.41
N TYR A 54 -9.28 9.86 -1.23
CA TYR A 54 -9.44 8.40 -1.13
C TYR A 54 -8.43 7.63 -1.98
N ALA A 55 -8.06 8.16 -3.16
CA ALA A 55 -7.15 7.50 -4.08
C ALA A 55 -5.71 7.41 -3.57
N VAL A 56 -5.20 8.47 -2.92
CA VAL A 56 -3.83 8.53 -2.40
C VAL A 56 -3.58 7.47 -1.30
N PRO A 57 -4.38 7.38 -0.22
CA PRO A 57 -4.14 6.38 0.82
C PRO A 57 -4.28 4.93 0.31
N TYR A 58 -5.15 4.68 -0.68
CA TYR A 58 -5.22 3.39 -1.37
C TYR A 58 -3.90 3.04 -2.06
N CYS A 59 -3.38 3.95 -2.89
CA CYS A 59 -2.12 3.77 -3.62
C CYS A 59 -0.93 3.59 -2.68
N VAL A 60 -0.88 4.37 -1.60
CA VAL A 60 0.19 4.29 -0.58
C VAL A 60 0.16 2.93 0.12
N ASN A 61 -1.01 2.42 0.50
CA ASN A 61 -1.10 1.11 1.14
C ASN A 61 -0.64 -0.03 0.22
N ILE A 62 -1.06 -0.03 -1.05
CA ILE A 62 -0.60 -1.02 -2.04
C ILE A 62 0.92 -0.92 -2.28
N HIS A 63 1.47 0.29 -2.37
CA HIS A 63 2.91 0.48 -2.53
C HIS A 63 3.69 -0.09 -1.34
N GLY A 64 3.22 0.18 -0.12
CA GLY A 64 3.80 -0.33 1.11
C GLY A 64 3.79 -1.86 1.15
N GLN A 65 2.67 -2.48 0.82
CA GLN A 65 2.54 -3.95 0.79
C GLN A 65 3.50 -4.60 -0.21
N VAL A 66 3.61 -4.04 -1.43
CA VAL A 66 4.55 -4.55 -2.45
C VAL A 66 6.01 -4.41 -2.01
N SER A 67 6.37 -3.28 -1.41
CA SER A 67 7.72 -3.04 -0.88
C SER A 67 8.08 -4.01 0.25
N SER A 68 7.15 -4.23 1.18
CA SER A 68 7.30 -5.19 2.27
C SER A 68 7.45 -6.62 1.78
N LYS A 69 6.60 -7.06 0.83
CA LYS A 69 6.67 -8.40 0.22
C LYS A 69 8.04 -8.64 -0.43
N ARG A 70 8.58 -7.65 -1.15
CA ARG A 70 9.93 -7.72 -1.75
C ARG A 70 11.04 -7.83 -0.71
N LYS A 71 10.99 -7.03 0.36
CA LYS A 71 11.97 -7.11 1.45
C LYS A 71 11.94 -8.48 2.13
N PHE A 72 10.76 -9.04 2.35
CA PHE A 72 10.61 -10.37 2.95
C PHE A 72 11.18 -11.48 2.06
N GLN A 73 10.88 -11.44 0.75
CA GLN A 73 11.43 -12.41 -0.22
C GLN A 73 12.96 -12.36 -0.27
N ARG A 74 13.56 -11.16 -0.22
CA ARG A 74 15.02 -11.02 -0.16
C ARG A 74 15.62 -11.65 1.09
N LYS A 75 15.01 -11.44 2.26
CA LYS A 75 15.46 -12.07 3.51
C LYS A 75 15.37 -13.60 3.46
N LEU A 76 14.32 -14.15 2.84
CA LEU A 76 14.19 -15.60 2.65
C LEU A 76 15.29 -16.15 1.74
N ALA A 77 15.56 -15.48 0.62
CA ALA A 77 16.64 -15.85 -0.28
C ALA A 77 18.01 -15.80 0.42
N GLU A 78 18.29 -14.74 1.18
CA GLU A 78 19.51 -14.63 1.99
C GLU A 78 19.64 -15.73 3.06
N LYS A 79 18.53 -16.13 3.69
CA LYS A 79 18.50 -17.21 4.68
C LYS A 79 18.73 -18.59 4.04
N ASN A 80 18.14 -18.82 2.87
CA ASN A 80 18.31 -20.06 2.12
C ASN A 80 19.76 -20.24 1.67
N ILE A 81 20.35 -19.22 1.04
CA ILE A 81 21.76 -19.23 0.61
C ILE A 81 22.68 -19.53 1.81
N ARG A 82 22.47 -18.85 2.93
CA ARG A 82 23.29 -19.05 4.14
C ARG A 82 23.14 -20.46 4.72
N SER A 83 21.96 -21.06 4.58
CA SER A 83 21.71 -22.45 4.99
C SER A 83 22.43 -23.43 4.06
N GLU A 84 22.41 -23.18 2.74
CA GLU A 84 23.14 -23.99 1.75
C GLU A 84 24.67 -23.90 1.94
N GLU A 85 25.20 -22.70 2.21
CA GLU A 85 26.63 -22.51 2.53
C GLU A 85 27.04 -23.29 3.79
N GLN A 86 26.19 -23.29 4.84
CA GLN A 86 26.44 -24.06 6.06
C GLN A 86 26.44 -25.57 5.80
N ILE A 87 25.52 -26.08 4.97
CA ILE A 87 25.47 -27.50 4.61
C ILE A 87 26.71 -27.90 3.79
N ALA A 88 27.11 -27.07 2.82
CA ALA A 88 28.30 -27.32 2.01
C ALA A 88 29.57 -27.35 2.89
N ALA A 89 29.72 -26.40 3.82
CA ALA A 89 30.85 -26.36 4.74
C ALA A 89 30.91 -27.59 5.66
N LEU A 90 29.76 -28.14 6.08
CA LEU A 90 29.70 -29.33 6.94
C LEU A 90 30.00 -30.63 6.17
N THR A 91 29.73 -30.67 4.85
CA THR A 91 29.91 -31.86 4.00
C THR A 91 31.35 -31.98 3.44
N HIS A 92 32.10 -30.87 3.44
CA HIS A 92 33.49 -30.82 2.96
C HIS A 92 34.55 -31.10 4.06
N VAL A 93 34.14 -31.63 5.22
CA VAL A 93 35.00 -32.13 6.32
C VAL A 93 34.94 -33.65 6.34
#